data_AF-A1ZL32-F1
#
_entry.id   AF-A1ZL32-F1
#
_cell.length_a   1.000
_cell.length_b   1.000
_cell.length_c   1.000
_cell.angle_alpha   90.00
_cell.angle_beta   90.00
_cell.angle_gamma   90.00
#
_symmetry.space_group_name_H-M   'P 1'
#
loop_
_entity.id
_entity.type
_entity.pdbx_description
1 polymer ?
#
loop_
_entity_poly.entity_id
_entity_poly.type
_entity_poly.pdbx_seq_one_letter_code
_entity_poly.pdbx_strand_id
1 'polypeptide(L)'
;MYIKKSWITLFAMIAIVPLLAFTKLRYDNATKKAEVKQHILKSYIHGAFNELNPEAMAKGFHPEFAIFSQGSKDKLRRYPIGKWVAGVKKRKAKPDFDPEKNKWAHKFPMVDVTGNTASAKVELYKKGKLVYTDYLSLYKYDDGWRIVAKVYHKHKK
;
A
#
# COMPACT_ATOMS: atom_id res chain seq x y z
N MET A 1 42.77 8.06 42.17
CA MET A 1 42.40 8.58 40.83
C MET A 1 41.52 7.57 40.07
N TYR A 2 40.35 7.17 40.62
CA TYR A 2 39.49 6.11 40.06
C TYR A 2 38.15 6.60 39.46
N ILE A 3 37.84 7.90 39.58
CA ILE A 3 36.51 8.45 39.24
C ILE A 3 36.34 8.69 37.73
N LYS A 4 37.43 8.85 36.96
CA LYS A 4 37.36 9.24 35.54
C LYS A 4 36.89 8.11 34.59
N LYS A 5 37.25 6.85 34.81
CA LYS A 5 36.84 5.73 33.93
C LYS A 5 35.36 5.36 34.09
N SER A 6 34.84 5.41 35.33
CA SER A 6 33.45 5.05 35.63
C SER A 6 32.45 6.05 35.02
N TRP A 7 32.82 7.33 34.93
CA TRP A 7 32.00 8.36 34.28
C TRP A 7 32.00 8.18 32.75
N ILE A 8 33.13 7.81 32.15
CA ILE A 8 33.20 7.53 30.70
C ILE A 8 32.32 6.33 30.33
N THR A 9 32.32 5.26 31.13
CA THR A 9 31.44 4.10 30.91
C THR A 9 29.97 4.42 31.12
N LEU A 10 29.65 5.26 32.11
CA LEU A 10 28.27 5.70 32.36
C LEU A 10 27.75 6.61 31.23
N PHE A 11 28.56 7.58 30.78
CA PHE A 11 28.23 8.44 29.64
C PHE A 11 28.12 7.65 28.33
N ALA A 12 28.99 6.66 28.10
CA ALA A 12 28.88 5.76 26.96
C ALA A 12 27.58 4.93 26.99
N MET A 13 27.20 4.37 28.15
CA MET A 13 25.92 3.67 28.29
C MET A 13 24.70 4.58 28.06
N ILE A 14 24.72 5.81 28.58
CA ILE A 14 23.64 6.79 28.38
C ILE A 14 23.50 7.18 26.90
N ALA A 15 24.59 7.21 26.13
CA ALA A 15 24.54 7.48 24.69
C ALA A 15 24.11 6.26 23.84
N ILE A 16 24.45 5.03 24.26
CA ILE A 16 24.20 3.81 23.49
C ILE A 16 22.72 3.38 23.54
N VAL A 17 22.07 3.47 24.70
CA VAL A 17 20.66 3.08 24.87
C VAL A 17 19.69 3.84 23.95
N PRO A 18 19.71 5.19 23.86
CA PRO A 18 18.83 5.92 22.95
C PRO A 18 19.16 5.65 21.48
N LEU A 19 20.42 5.38 21.13
CA LEU A 19 20.81 4.99 19.77
C LEU A 19 20.20 3.64 19.37
N LEU A 20 20.26 2.63 20.25
CA LEU A 20 19.64 1.32 20.03
C LEU A 20 18.11 1.39 19.95
N ALA A 21 17.47 2.24 20.77
CA ALA A 21 16.03 2.46 20.70
C ALA A 21 15.62 3.12 19.37
N PHE A 22 16.38 4.13 18.92
CA PHE A 22 16.15 4.81 17.65
C PHE A 22 16.32 3.88 16.44
N THR A 23 17.34 3.02 16.43
CA THR A 23 17.56 2.07 15.34
C THR A 23 16.44 1.02 15.30
N LYS A 24 16.02 0.49 16.45
CA LYS A 24 14.88 -0.44 16.54
C LYS A 24 13.59 0.18 16.00
N LEU A 25 13.28 1.42 16.37
CA LEU A 25 12.09 2.13 15.89
C LEU A 25 12.12 2.36 14.38
N ARG A 26 13.27 2.76 13.83
CA ARG A 26 13.45 2.93 12.37
C ARG A 26 13.30 1.62 11.62
N TYR A 27 13.90 0.55 12.14
CA TYR A 27 13.80 -0.78 11.57
C TYR A 27 12.36 -1.29 11.55
N ASP A 28 11.65 -1.19 12.68
CA ASP A 28 10.24 -1.57 12.78
C ASP A 28 9.36 -0.80 11.78
N ASN A 29 9.55 0.52 11.68
CA ASN A 29 8.85 1.34 10.70
C ASN A 29 9.17 0.95 9.24
N ALA A 30 10.43 0.63 8.92
CA ALA A 30 10.79 0.17 7.58
C ALA A 30 10.14 -1.17 7.25
N THR A 31 10.16 -2.12 8.19
CA THR A 31 9.52 -3.44 8.06
C THR A 31 8.01 -3.30 7.86
N LYS A 32 7.32 -2.50 8.68
CA LYS A 32 5.89 -2.23 8.53
C LYS A 32 5.54 -1.61 7.18
N LYS A 33 6.33 -0.63 6.71
CA LYS A 33 6.15 -0.04 5.37
C LYS A 33 6.37 -1.06 4.25
N ALA A 34 7.32 -1.99 4.42
CA ALA A 34 7.56 -3.06 3.46
C ALA A 34 6.38 -4.04 3.40
N GLU A 35 5.81 -4.44 4.54
CA GLU A 35 4.60 -5.27 4.59
C GLU A 35 3.42 -4.64 3.85
N VAL A 36 3.16 -3.35 4.09
CA VAL A 36 2.09 -2.60 3.42
C VAL A 36 2.33 -2.57 1.90
N LYS A 37 3.56 -2.32 1.45
CA LYS A 37 3.91 -2.35 0.02
C LYS A 37 3.68 -3.73 -0.58
N GLN A 38 4.12 -4.80 0.08
CA GLN A 38 3.92 -6.18 -0.38
C GLN A 38 2.43 -6.54 -0.47
N HIS A 39 1.64 -6.09 0.51
CA HIS A 39 0.19 -6.29 0.49
C HIS A 39 -0.47 -5.58 -0.70
N ILE A 40 -0.11 -4.31 -0.94
CA ILE A 40 -0.62 -3.53 -2.09
C ILE A 40 -0.15 -4.15 -3.41
N LEU A 41 1.10 -4.59 -3.51
CA LEU A 41 1.61 -5.29 -4.69
C LEU A 41 0.73 -6.48 -5.02
N LYS A 42 0.55 -7.40 -4.08
CA LYS A 42 -0.20 -8.64 -4.27
C LYS A 42 -1.68 -8.39 -4.60
N SER A 43 -2.35 -7.61 -3.76
CA SER A 43 -3.82 -7.48 -3.82
C SER A 43 -4.29 -6.43 -4.82
N TYR A 44 -3.55 -5.34 -4.99
CA TYR A 44 -3.95 -4.20 -5.81
C TYR A 44 -3.23 -4.18 -7.16
N ILE A 45 -1.90 -4.16 -7.18
CA ILE A 45 -1.14 -4.05 -8.44
C ILE A 45 -1.31 -5.31 -9.28
N HIS A 46 -0.98 -6.46 -8.71
CA HIS A 46 -1.11 -7.76 -9.37
C HIS A 46 -2.57 -8.21 -9.45
N GLY A 47 -3.35 -7.96 -8.39
CA GLY A 47 -4.77 -8.27 -8.35
C GLY A 47 -5.60 -7.53 -9.40
N ALA A 48 -5.52 -6.20 -9.46
CA ALA A 48 -6.42 -5.41 -10.30
C ALA A 48 -5.83 -4.95 -11.64
N PHE A 49 -4.50 -4.95 -11.80
CA PHE A 49 -3.84 -4.40 -12.99
C PHE A 49 -3.05 -5.40 -13.79
N ASN A 50 -2.11 -6.15 -13.21
CA ASN A 50 -1.19 -6.99 -13.99
C ASN A 50 -1.80 -8.36 -14.32
N GLU A 51 -1.63 -9.35 -13.45
CA GLU A 51 -2.02 -10.76 -13.65
C GLU A 51 -3.54 -10.99 -13.54
N LEU A 52 -4.27 -9.97 -13.11
CA LEU A 52 -5.71 -10.04 -12.85
C LEU A 52 -6.02 -11.18 -11.89
N ASN A 53 -5.76 -10.98 -10.61
CA ASN A 53 -5.98 -11.99 -9.57
C ASN A 53 -7.19 -11.61 -8.71
N PRO A 54 -8.43 -11.96 -9.12
CA PRO A 54 -9.64 -11.62 -8.38
C PRO A 54 -9.69 -12.27 -7.00
N GLU A 55 -9.06 -13.44 -6.81
CA GLU A 55 -8.97 -14.10 -5.51
C GLU A 55 -8.08 -13.31 -4.54
N ALA A 56 -6.94 -12.82 -5.01
CA ALA A 56 -6.06 -11.96 -4.23
C ALA A 56 -6.71 -10.61 -3.91
N MET A 57 -7.52 -10.07 -4.81
CA MET A 57 -8.35 -8.88 -4.52
C MET A 57 -9.39 -9.20 -3.43
N ALA A 58 -10.15 -10.28 -3.58
CA ALA A 58 -11.20 -10.63 -2.61
C ALA A 58 -10.64 -10.81 -1.19
N LYS A 59 -9.43 -11.34 -1.04
CA LYS A 59 -8.75 -11.50 0.25
C LYS A 59 -8.04 -10.24 0.73
N GLY A 60 -7.53 -9.40 -0.17
CA GLY A 60 -6.67 -8.27 0.19
C GLY A 60 -7.40 -6.95 0.46
N PHE A 61 -8.66 -6.86 0.08
CA PHE A 61 -9.52 -5.71 0.34
C PHE A 61 -10.53 -6.05 1.44
N HIS A 62 -10.90 -5.06 2.25
CA HIS A 62 -11.99 -5.23 3.20
C HIS A 62 -13.33 -5.35 2.44
N PRO A 63 -14.32 -6.15 2.90
CA PRO A 63 -15.61 -6.30 2.21
C PRO A 63 -16.35 -4.98 1.96
N GLU A 64 -16.24 -4.02 2.89
CA GLU A 64 -16.84 -2.69 2.75
C GLU A 64 -16.02 -1.70 1.90
N PHE A 65 -14.86 -2.12 1.38
CA PHE A 65 -14.05 -1.27 0.51
C PHE A 65 -14.85 -0.73 -0.66
N ALA A 66 -14.62 0.54 -0.96
CA ALA A 66 -15.01 1.12 -2.22
C ALA A 66 -13.95 2.08 -2.77
N ILE A 67 -13.95 2.20 -4.09
CA ILE A 67 -13.36 3.35 -4.76
C ILE A 67 -14.37 4.49 -4.71
N PHE A 68 -13.93 5.62 -4.20
CA PHE A 68 -14.68 6.87 -4.18
C PHE A 68 -14.13 7.80 -5.25
N SER A 69 -14.99 8.28 -6.13
CA SER A 69 -14.61 9.20 -7.21
C SER A 69 -15.59 10.34 -7.37
N GLN A 70 -15.08 11.47 -7.85
CA GLN A 70 -15.90 12.63 -8.21
C GLN A 70 -16.83 12.24 -9.38
N GLY A 71 -18.14 12.26 -9.12
CA GLY A 71 -19.18 12.13 -10.13
C GLY A 71 -19.56 13.47 -10.74
N SER A 72 -20.63 13.48 -11.54
CA SER A 72 -21.19 14.72 -12.08
C SER A 72 -21.91 15.50 -10.98
N LYS A 73 -21.86 16.84 -11.07
CA LYS A 73 -22.59 17.77 -10.18
C LYS A 73 -22.33 17.48 -8.69
N ASP A 74 -21.06 17.35 -8.31
CA ASP A 74 -20.59 17.13 -6.93
C ASP A 74 -21.09 15.85 -6.23
N LYS A 75 -21.66 14.91 -6.99
CA LYS A 75 -22.07 13.62 -6.42
C LYS A 75 -20.88 12.69 -6.25
N LEU A 76 -20.73 12.12 -5.06
CA LEU A 76 -19.75 11.07 -4.81
C LEU A 76 -20.20 9.75 -5.47
N ARG A 77 -19.34 9.14 -6.28
CA ARG A 77 -19.56 7.79 -6.81
C ARG A 77 -18.88 6.78 -5.89
N ARG A 78 -19.63 5.74 -5.51
CA ARG A 78 -19.12 4.58 -4.75
C ARG A 78 -19.03 3.36 -5.66
N TYR A 79 -17.84 2.77 -5.79
CA TYR A 79 -17.63 1.54 -6.54
C TYR A 79 -17.10 0.42 -5.61
N PRO A 80 -17.98 -0.47 -5.11
CA PRO A 80 -17.63 -1.49 -4.12
C PRO A 80 -16.69 -2.58 -4.66
N ILE A 81 -15.92 -3.20 -3.75
CA ILE A 81 -14.97 -4.27 -4.09
C ILE A 81 -15.62 -5.42 -4.87
N GLY A 82 -16.82 -5.88 -4.48
CA GLY A 82 -17.48 -7.01 -5.12
C GLY A 82 -17.75 -6.77 -6.61
N LYS A 83 -18.21 -5.55 -6.97
CA LYS A 83 -18.41 -5.18 -8.38
C LYS A 83 -17.09 -5.15 -9.15
N TRP A 84 -16.03 -4.67 -8.51
CA TRP A 84 -14.72 -4.58 -9.13
C TRP A 84 -14.07 -5.94 -9.35
N VAL A 85 -14.10 -6.82 -8.34
CA VAL A 85 -13.63 -8.22 -8.45
C VAL A 85 -14.37 -8.95 -9.57
N ALA A 86 -15.70 -8.81 -9.64
CA ALA A 86 -16.47 -9.39 -10.73
C ALA A 86 -16.05 -8.86 -12.12
N GLY A 87 -15.79 -7.56 -12.23
CA GLY A 87 -15.26 -6.96 -13.46
C GLY A 87 -13.87 -7.48 -13.84
N VAL A 88 -12.97 -7.68 -12.87
CA VAL A 88 -11.64 -8.26 -13.09
C VAL A 88 -11.74 -9.71 -13.53
N LYS A 89 -12.60 -10.52 -12.89
CA LYS A 89 -12.87 -11.92 -13.29
C LYS A 89 -13.37 -11.99 -14.74
N LYS A 90 -14.34 -11.16 -15.11
CA LYS A 90 -14.86 -11.07 -16.48
C LYS A 90 -13.78 -10.67 -17.49
N ARG A 91 -12.91 -9.71 -17.15
CA ARG A 91 -11.81 -9.29 -18.03
C ARG A 91 -10.78 -10.39 -18.23
N LYS A 92 -10.40 -11.11 -17.17
CA LYS A 92 -9.44 -12.21 -17.24
C LYS A 92 -9.94 -13.37 -18.10
N ALA A 93 -11.25 -13.64 -18.07
CA ALA A 93 -11.87 -14.73 -18.82
C ALA A 93 -12.05 -14.44 -20.32
N LYS A 94 -11.69 -13.23 -20.79
CA LYS A 94 -11.82 -12.93 -22.22
C LYS A 94 -10.77 -13.69 -23.04
N PRO A 95 -11.11 -14.23 -24.22
CA PRO A 95 -10.17 -14.96 -25.07
C PRO A 95 -8.96 -14.13 -25.52
N ASP A 96 -9.11 -12.80 -25.61
CA ASP A 96 -8.08 -11.85 -26.04
C ASP A 96 -7.22 -11.31 -24.88
N PHE A 97 -7.45 -11.78 -23.65
CA PHE A 97 -6.67 -11.34 -22.50
C PHE A 97 -5.25 -11.92 -22.54
N ASP A 98 -4.27 -11.02 -22.62
CA ASP A 98 -2.85 -11.34 -22.59
C ASP A 98 -2.17 -10.63 -21.40
N PRO A 99 -1.71 -11.38 -20.37
CA PRO A 99 -1.01 -10.84 -19.20
C PRO A 99 0.23 -10.02 -19.57
N GLU A 100 0.94 -10.40 -20.63
CA GLU A 100 2.18 -9.73 -21.06
C GLU A 100 1.88 -8.36 -21.69
N LYS A 101 0.71 -8.21 -22.32
CA LYS A 101 0.21 -6.90 -22.78
C LYS A 101 -0.43 -6.09 -21.67
N ASN A 102 -0.76 -6.71 -20.54
CA ASN A 102 -1.43 -6.08 -19.42
C ASN A 102 -0.48 -5.62 -18.29
N LYS A 103 0.81 -5.39 -18.56
CA LYS A 103 1.75 -4.86 -17.54
C LYS A 103 1.54 -3.38 -17.24
N TRP A 104 1.54 -3.05 -15.96
CA TRP A 104 1.52 -1.71 -15.38
C TRP A 104 2.74 -1.56 -14.48
N ALA A 105 3.51 -0.49 -14.71
CA ALA A 105 4.57 -0.10 -13.81
C ALA A 105 3.97 0.72 -12.65
N HIS A 106 4.62 0.69 -11.50
CA HIS A 106 4.12 1.37 -10.31
C HIS A 106 5.26 2.03 -9.52
N LYS A 107 4.90 3.06 -8.74
CA LYS A 107 5.77 3.65 -7.72
C LYS A 107 4.98 3.85 -6.43
N PHE A 108 5.70 3.88 -5.31
CA PHE A 108 5.16 4.22 -3.99
C PHE A 108 5.76 5.54 -3.49
N PRO A 109 5.33 6.72 -4.00
CA PRO A 109 5.86 8.00 -3.52
C PRO A 109 5.70 8.23 -2.03
N MET A 110 4.69 7.61 -1.41
CA MET A 110 4.44 7.72 0.03
C MET A 110 3.88 6.40 0.54
N VAL A 111 4.44 5.92 1.65
CA VAL A 111 3.82 4.92 2.51
C VAL A 111 4.07 5.36 3.94
N ASP A 112 3.00 5.52 4.70
CA ASP A 112 3.05 5.85 6.11
C ASP A 112 2.24 4.86 6.94
N VAL A 113 2.72 4.58 8.15
CA VAL A 113 2.14 3.59 9.05
C VAL A 113 2.14 4.15 10.47
N THR A 114 0.97 4.15 11.10
CA THR A 114 0.77 4.50 12.51
C THR A 114 0.00 3.38 13.19
N GLY A 115 0.67 2.64 14.08
CA GLY A 115 0.10 1.44 14.70
C GLY A 115 -0.34 0.42 13.65
N ASN A 116 -1.63 0.05 13.67
CA ASN A 116 -2.26 -0.86 12.71
C ASN A 116 -2.94 -0.14 11.53
N THR A 117 -2.66 1.14 11.32
CA THR A 117 -3.26 1.95 10.24
C THR A 117 -2.17 2.36 9.25
N ALA A 118 -2.48 2.35 7.96
CA ALA A 118 -1.56 2.82 6.95
C ALA A 118 -2.24 3.65 5.85
N SER A 119 -1.46 4.55 5.26
CA SER A 119 -1.83 5.31 4.08
C SER A 119 -0.73 5.18 3.04
N ALA A 120 -1.11 4.97 1.77
CA ALA A 120 -0.17 4.83 0.67
C ALA A 120 -0.60 5.67 -0.53
N LYS A 121 0.33 6.44 -1.07
CA LYS A 121 0.22 7.04 -2.40
C LYS A 121 0.85 6.07 -3.40
N VAL A 122 0.11 5.72 -4.44
CA VAL A 122 0.55 4.81 -5.49
C VAL A 122 0.43 5.51 -6.84
N GLU A 123 1.49 5.47 -7.63
CA GLU A 123 1.46 5.94 -9.02
C GLU A 123 1.44 4.73 -9.94
N LEU A 124 0.56 4.76 -10.94
CA LEU A 124 0.37 3.69 -11.92
C LEU A 124 0.66 4.19 -13.32
N TYR A 125 1.53 3.48 -14.02
CA TYR A 125 2.01 3.82 -15.34
C TYR A 125 1.64 2.74 -16.35
N LYS A 126 1.22 3.17 -17.54
CA LYS A 126 0.97 2.29 -18.68
C LYS A 126 1.72 2.81 -19.89
N LYS A 127 2.54 1.96 -20.52
CA LYS A 127 3.40 2.34 -21.66
C LYS A 127 4.23 3.61 -21.37
N GLY A 128 4.85 3.66 -20.19
CA GLY A 128 5.68 4.79 -19.75
C GLY A 128 4.92 6.04 -19.28
N LYS A 129 3.61 6.15 -19.51
CA LYS A 129 2.80 7.31 -19.12
C LYS A 129 2.17 7.11 -17.75
N LEU A 130 2.22 8.13 -16.89
CA LEU A 130 1.48 8.16 -15.62
C LEU A 130 -0.03 8.26 -15.92
N VAL A 131 -0.81 7.28 -15.45
CA VAL A 131 -2.25 7.21 -15.72
C VAL A 131 -3.07 7.51 -14.46
N TYR A 132 -2.64 6.98 -13.31
CA TYR A 132 -3.32 7.19 -12.04
C TYR A 132 -2.34 7.56 -10.93
N THR A 133 -2.79 8.45 -10.06
CA THR A 133 -2.25 8.61 -8.70
C THR A 133 -3.35 8.26 -7.73
N ASP A 134 -3.17 7.17 -7.00
CA ASP A 134 -4.14 6.63 -6.06
C ASP A 134 -3.69 6.90 -4.63
N TYR A 135 -4.67 7.15 -3.76
CA TYR A 135 -4.48 7.20 -2.32
C TYR A 135 -5.27 6.04 -1.71
N LEU A 136 -4.55 5.14 -1.04
CA LEU A 136 -5.08 3.95 -0.42
C LEU A 136 -5.01 4.09 1.11
N SER A 137 -6.10 3.78 1.78
CA SER A 137 -6.14 3.62 3.24
C SER A 137 -6.23 2.14 3.58
N LEU A 138 -5.50 1.71 4.61
CA LEU A 138 -5.42 0.32 5.04
C LEU A 138 -5.50 0.20 6.57
N TYR A 139 -6.04 -0.93 7.01
CA TYR A 139 -5.94 -1.40 8.40
C TYR A 139 -5.28 -2.78 8.44
N LYS A 140 -4.52 -3.07 9.50
CA LYS A 140 -4.02 -4.40 9.85
C LYS A 140 -4.99 -5.04 10.83
N TYR A 141 -5.56 -6.17 10.41
CA TYR A 141 -6.37 -7.07 11.24
C TYR A 141 -5.49 -8.24 11.69
N ASP A 142 -6.06 -9.13 12.52
CA ASP A 142 -5.35 -10.31 13.03
C ASP A 142 -4.82 -11.21 11.91
N ASP A 143 -5.53 -11.27 10.78
CA ASP A 143 -5.18 -12.03 9.59
C ASP A 143 -4.43 -11.21 8.52
N GLY A 144 -3.96 -10.02 8.88
CA GLY A 144 -3.08 -9.16 8.08
C GLY A 144 -3.74 -7.89 7.54
N TRP A 145 -3.04 -7.23 6.62
CA TRP A 145 -3.46 -5.96 6.05
C TRP A 145 -4.71 -6.12 5.16
N ARG A 146 -5.56 -5.09 5.13
CA ARG A 146 -6.68 -4.95 4.19
C ARG A 146 -6.75 -3.51 3.70
N ILE A 147 -6.95 -3.32 2.40
CA ILE A 147 -7.24 -2.01 1.83
C ILE A 147 -8.71 -1.69 2.06
N VAL A 148 -9.02 -0.55 2.67
CA VAL A 148 -10.36 -0.18 3.15
C VAL A 148 -11.01 0.98 2.38
N ALA A 149 -10.21 1.86 1.77
CA ALA A 149 -10.73 2.91 0.91
C ALA A 149 -9.72 3.30 -0.18
N LYS A 150 -10.25 3.81 -1.30
CA LYS A 150 -9.43 4.41 -2.36
C LYS A 150 -10.09 5.68 -2.89
N VAL A 151 -9.30 6.73 -3.03
CA VAL A 151 -9.57 7.86 -3.96
C VAL A 151 -8.44 7.96 -4.96
N TYR A 152 -8.65 8.63 -6.09
CA TYR A 152 -7.63 8.74 -7.12
C TYR A 152 -7.75 10.00 -7.96
N HIS A 153 -6.63 10.41 -8.52
CA HIS A 153 -6.54 11.31 -9.65
C HIS A 153 -6.26 10.50 -10.93
N LYS A 154 -7.06 10.73 -11.98
CA LYS A 154 -6.79 10.20 -13.31
C LYS A 154 -6.10 11.27 -14.13
N HIS A 155 -4.85 11.01 -14.50
CA HIS A 155 -4.06 11.91 -15.33
C HIS A 155 -4.64 11.95 -16.75
N LYS A 156 -4.65 13.13 -17.36
CA LYS A 156 -5.04 13.29 -18.76
C LYS A 156 -3.98 12.64 -19.67
N LYS A 157 -4.42 12.16 -20.84
CA LYS A 157 -3.56 11.50 -21.84
C LYS A 157 -2.59 12.46 -22.49
#